data_AF-A0A969F5C5-F1
#
_entry.id   AF-A0A969F5C5-F1
#
_cell.length_a   1.000
_cell.length_b   1.000
_cell.length_c   1.000
_cell.angle_alpha   90.00
_cell.angle_beta   90.00
_cell.angle_gamma   90.00
#
_symmetry.space_group_name_H-M   'P 1'
#
loop_
_entity.id
_entity.type
_entity.pdbx_description
1 polymer ?
#
loop_
_entity_poly.entity_id
_entity_poly.type
_entity_poly.pdbx_seq_one_letter_code
_entity_poly.pdbx_strand_id
1 'polypeptide(L)'
;LCAASSFAARAVAYATDVAIIEGEMVAVGHWLAENSPPDALVATHDIGAVGYFAERPLLDLAGLITPDIVPLLADEPALADYVLSSEADYLVTAPGWLYTAVTQSNNATLVFSTNFPLTQQQGVNNMAVYQLHNP
;
A
#
# COMPACT_ATOMS: atom_id res chain seq x y z
N LEU A 1 19.61 28.54 -19.83
CA LEU A 1 18.50 28.94 -18.92
C LEU A 1 17.39 27.88 -18.87
N CYS A 2 16.82 27.42 -20.00
CA CYS A 2 15.79 26.34 -20.00
C CYS A 2 16.21 24.97 -19.41
N ALA A 3 17.46 24.54 -19.59
CA ALA A 3 17.94 23.25 -19.05
C ALA A 3 18.21 23.26 -17.53
N ALA A 4 18.55 24.43 -16.98
CA ALA A 4 18.75 24.59 -15.53
C ALA A 4 17.40 24.58 -14.78
N SER A 5 16.36 25.19 -15.38
CA SER A 5 14.99 25.14 -14.84
C SER A 5 14.38 23.74 -14.87
N SER A 6 14.69 22.92 -15.89
CA SER A 6 14.22 21.52 -15.92
C SER A 6 14.95 20.65 -14.89
N PHE A 7 16.25 20.88 -14.65
CA PHE A 7 16.98 20.16 -13.61
C PHE A 7 16.44 20.46 -12.21
N ALA A 8 16.22 21.74 -11.88
CA ALA A 8 15.68 22.13 -10.58
C ALA A 8 14.28 21.55 -10.34
N ALA A 9 13.39 21.60 -11.33
CA ALA A 9 12.06 21.01 -11.24
C ALA A 9 12.12 19.49 -11.01
N ARG A 10 13.03 18.78 -11.71
CA ARG A 10 13.23 17.33 -11.52
C ARG A 10 13.82 16.99 -10.16
N ALA A 11 14.71 17.82 -9.63
CA ALA A 11 15.27 17.64 -8.29
C ALA A 11 14.19 17.76 -7.21
N VAL A 12 13.26 18.71 -7.36
CA VAL A 12 12.10 18.85 -6.46
C VAL A 12 11.18 17.64 -6.58
N ALA A 13 10.83 17.21 -7.79
CA ALA A 13 9.99 16.02 -7.99
C ALA A 13 10.60 14.77 -7.35
N TYR A 14 11.89 14.52 -7.58
CA TYR A 14 12.60 13.41 -6.95
C TYR A 14 12.59 13.49 -5.41
N ALA A 15 12.84 14.67 -4.85
CA ALA A 15 12.80 14.86 -3.40
C ALA A 15 11.40 14.61 -2.82
N THR A 16 10.36 15.02 -3.56
CA THR A 16 8.96 14.73 -3.21
C THR A 16 8.66 13.23 -3.28
N ASP A 17 9.09 12.53 -4.33
CA ASP A 17 8.90 11.09 -4.48
C ASP A 17 9.57 10.33 -3.33
N VAL A 18 10.83 10.66 -3.00
CA VAL A 18 11.55 10.07 -1.86
C VAL A 18 10.83 10.35 -0.56
N ALA A 19 10.39 11.58 -0.31
CA ALA A 19 9.68 11.92 0.91
C ALA A 19 8.38 11.14 1.06
N ILE A 20 7.66 10.89 -0.04
CA ILE A 20 6.45 10.06 -0.03
C ILE A 20 6.78 8.60 0.24
N ILE A 21 7.80 8.03 -0.41
CA ILE A 21 8.21 6.64 -0.15
C ILE A 21 8.55 6.44 1.32
N GLU A 22 9.35 7.34 1.90
CA GLU A 22 9.74 7.29 3.32
C GLU A 22 8.54 7.49 4.26
N GLY A 23 7.69 8.48 3.97
CA GLY A 23 6.54 8.82 4.82
C GLY A 23 5.37 7.85 4.73
N GLU A 24 5.28 7.09 3.64
CA GLU A 24 4.18 6.16 3.37
C GLU A 24 4.66 4.70 3.46
N MET A 25 5.38 4.21 2.46
CA MET A 25 5.72 2.80 2.31
C MET A 25 6.68 2.31 3.40
N VAL A 26 7.74 3.08 3.69
CA VAL A 26 8.72 2.72 4.72
C VAL A 26 8.10 2.78 6.11
N ALA A 27 7.31 3.82 6.38
CA ALA A 27 6.57 3.96 7.63
C ALA A 27 5.62 2.77 7.89
N VAL A 28 4.85 2.34 6.87
CA VAL A 28 4.00 1.15 6.96
C VAL A 28 4.83 -0.11 7.17
N GLY A 29 5.94 -0.26 6.45
CA GLY A 29 6.83 -1.41 6.59
C GLY A 29 7.34 -1.58 8.03
N HIS A 30 7.85 -0.51 8.63
CA HIS A 30 8.27 -0.52 10.03
C HIS A 30 7.11 -0.79 11.00
N TRP A 31 5.95 -0.18 10.77
CA TRP A 31 4.78 -0.43 11.62
C TRP A 31 4.37 -1.90 11.60
N LEU A 32 4.33 -2.54 10.42
CA LEU A 32 4.04 -3.97 10.29
C LEU A 32 5.09 -4.83 11.01
N ALA A 33 6.38 -4.53 10.82
CA ALA A 33 7.45 -5.25 11.48
C ALA A 33 7.31 -5.27 13.02
N GLU A 34 6.81 -4.18 13.60
CA GLU A 34 6.64 -4.02 15.04
C GLU A 34 5.29 -4.53 15.57
N ASN A 35 4.24 -4.54 14.75
CA ASN A 35 2.85 -4.71 15.19
C ASN A 35 2.14 -5.95 14.62
N SER A 36 2.77 -6.72 13.73
CA SER A 36 2.21 -7.97 13.21
C SER A 36 3.09 -9.20 13.51
N PRO A 37 2.49 -10.41 13.60
CA PRO A 37 3.24 -11.66 13.65
C PRO A 37 4.19 -11.82 12.45
N PRO A 38 5.35 -12.48 12.62
CA PRO A 38 6.35 -12.64 11.55
C PRO A 38 5.85 -13.47 10.35
N ASP A 39 4.85 -14.32 10.56
CA ASP A 39 4.21 -15.17 9.56
C ASP A 39 2.93 -14.56 8.98
N ALA A 40 2.52 -13.37 9.43
CA ALA A 40 1.29 -12.73 8.96
C ALA A 40 1.38 -12.36 7.48
N LEU A 41 0.43 -12.84 6.68
CA LEU A 41 0.39 -12.58 5.24
C LEU A 41 -0.19 -11.18 4.98
N VAL A 42 0.57 -10.35 4.26
CA VAL A 42 0.21 -8.96 3.96
C VAL A 42 -0.15 -8.80 2.49
N ALA A 43 -1.42 -8.50 2.21
CA ALA A 43 -1.88 -8.07 0.91
C ALA A 43 -1.51 -6.58 0.68
N THR A 44 -0.68 -6.29 -0.32
CA THR A 44 -0.20 -4.92 -0.59
C THR A 44 0.01 -4.68 -2.07
N HIS A 45 -0.24 -3.44 -2.51
CA HIS A 45 0.12 -3.00 -3.87
C HIS A 45 1.63 -2.74 -4.01
N ASP A 46 2.27 -2.20 -2.98
CA ASP A 46 3.72 -1.95 -2.99
C ASP A 46 4.42 -3.07 -2.22
N ILE A 47 4.98 -4.04 -2.95
CA ILE A 47 5.76 -5.15 -2.36
C ILE A 47 7.24 -4.80 -2.16
N GLY A 48 7.69 -3.63 -2.62
CA GLY A 48 9.09 -3.24 -2.58
C GLY A 48 9.48 -2.78 -1.18
N ALA A 49 9.15 -1.54 -0.84
CA ALA A 49 9.52 -0.96 0.45
C ALA A 49 8.76 -1.62 1.61
N VAL A 50 7.45 -1.85 1.47
CA VAL A 50 6.67 -2.55 2.50
C VAL A 50 7.26 -3.93 2.75
N GLY A 51 7.52 -4.71 1.69
CA GLY A 51 8.09 -6.05 1.81
C GLY A 51 9.48 -6.07 2.45
N TYR A 52 10.35 -5.15 2.04
CA TYR A 52 11.71 -5.05 2.54
C TYR A 52 11.76 -4.71 4.03
N PHE A 53 10.96 -3.72 4.48
CA PHE A 53 10.99 -3.26 5.87
C PHE A 53 10.07 -4.05 6.81
N ALA A 54 8.95 -4.59 6.32
CA ALA A 54 8.06 -5.41 7.13
C ALA A 54 8.63 -6.80 7.39
N GLU A 55 9.41 -7.36 6.45
CA GLU A 55 9.88 -8.75 6.48
C GLU A 55 8.73 -9.73 6.79
N ARG A 56 7.62 -9.61 6.03
CA ARG A 56 6.44 -10.45 6.12
C ARG A 56 6.17 -11.17 4.80
N PRO A 57 5.52 -12.34 4.80
CA PRO A 57 4.94 -12.91 3.59
C PRO A 57 4.02 -11.90 2.90
N LEU A 58 4.07 -11.84 1.56
CA LEU A 58 3.32 -10.85 0.77
C LEU A 58 2.37 -11.52 -0.20
N LEU A 59 1.16 -10.97 -0.28
CA LEU A 59 0.25 -11.16 -1.40
C LEU A 59 0.29 -9.89 -2.26
N ASP A 60 0.91 -10.00 -3.43
CA ASP A 60 1.11 -8.88 -4.34
C ASP A 60 -0.17 -8.50 -5.10
N LEU A 61 -0.68 -7.30 -4.82
CA LEU A 61 -1.88 -6.75 -5.44
C LEU A 61 -1.60 -5.94 -6.71
N ALA A 62 -0.34 -5.76 -7.11
CA ALA A 62 0.03 -5.12 -8.39
C ALA A 62 0.27 -6.13 -9.51
N GLY A 63 0.41 -7.42 -9.18
CA GLY A 63 0.61 -8.50 -10.14
C GLY A 63 2.03 -8.60 -10.73
N LEU A 64 3.03 -8.05 -10.03
CA LEU A 64 4.45 -8.20 -10.35
C LEU A 64 4.97 -9.63 -10.09
N ILE A 65 4.52 -10.25 -9.01
CA ILE A 65 4.88 -11.63 -8.62
C ILE A 65 3.66 -12.56 -8.52
N THR A 66 2.44 -12.00 -8.51
CA THR A 66 1.17 -12.75 -8.53
C THR A 66 0.42 -12.48 -9.84
N PRO A 67 0.83 -13.05 -10.98
CA PRO A 67 0.28 -12.67 -12.30
C PRO A 67 -1.23 -12.95 -12.45
N ASP A 68 -1.76 -13.90 -11.67
CA ASP A 68 -3.19 -14.25 -11.69
C ASP A 68 -4.10 -13.10 -11.19
N ILE A 69 -3.55 -12.09 -10.51
CA ILE A 69 -4.30 -10.91 -10.07
C ILE A 69 -4.50 -9.88 -11.18
N VAL A 70 -3.68 -9.91 -12.23
CA VAL A 70 -3.69 -8.90 -13.31
C VAL A 70 -5.07 -8.75 -13.97
N PRO A 71 -5.81 -9.84 -14.27
CA PRO A 71 -7.17 -9.74 -14.79
C PRO A 71 -8.17 -9.06 -13.82
N LEU A 72 -7.89 -9.09 -12.51
CA LEU A 72 -8.76 -8.57 -11.46
C LEU A 72 -8.54 -7.06 -11.20
N LEU A 73 -7.41 -6.49 -11.63
CA LEU A 73 -7.06 -5.08 -11.35
C LEU A 73 -8.08 -4.07 -11.88
N ALA A 74 -8.84 -4.43 -12.91
CA ALA A 74 -9.89 -3.59 -13.50
C ALA A 74 -11.29 -3.87 -12.93
N ASP A 75 -11.43 -4.88 -12.06
CA ASP A 75 -12.69 -5.33 -11.46
C ASP A 75 -12.58 -5.28 -9.93
N GLU A 76 -12.90 -4.11 -9.36
CA GLU A 76 -12.77 -3.88 -7.91
C GLU A 76 -13.54 -4.92 -7.06
N PRO A 77 -14.81 -5.27 -7.37
CA PRO A 77 -15.49 -6.37 -6.67
C PRO A 77 -14.73 -7.70 -6.72
N ALA A 78 -14.27 -8.12 -7.90
CA ALA A 78 -13.55 -9.40 -8.03
C ALA A 78 -12.21 -9.38 -7.28
N LEU A 79 -11.50 -8.26 -7.30
CA LEU A 79 -10.27 -8.07 -6.53
C LEU A 79 -10.54 -8.10 -5.01
N ALA A 80 -11.64 -7.51 -4.56
CA ALA A 80 -12.04 -7.55 -3.16
C ALA A 80 -12.40 -8.97 -2.72
N ASP A 81 -13.16 -9.71 -3.53
CA ASP A 81 -13.47 -11.11 -3.28
C ASP A 81 -12.19 -11.96 -3.20
N TYR A 82 -11.21 -11.70 -4.08
CA TYR A 82 -9.91 -12.37 -4.04
C TYR A 82 -9.15 -12.08 -2.74
N VAL A 83 -9.08 -10.82 -2.30
CA VAL A 83 -8.42 -10.46 -1.03
C VAL A 83 -9.13 -11.09 0.17
N LEU A 84 -10.46 -11.01 0.23
CA LEU A 84 -11.27 -11.53 1.34
C LEU A 84 -11.35 -13.06 1.39
N SER A 85 -11.07 -13.75 0.28
CA SER A 85 -10.98 -15.21 0.22
C SER A 85 -9.55 -15.74 0.37
N SER A 86 -8.56 -14.86 0.44
CA SER A 86 -7.16 -15.23 0.65
C SER A 86 -6.85 -15.51 2.13
N GLU A 87 -5.65 -16.02 2.40
CA GLU A 87 -5.12 -16.17 3.76
C GLU A 87 -4.50 -14.87 4.31
N ALA A 88 -4.70 -13.72 3.66
CA ALA A 88 -4.11 -12.47 4.10
C ALA A 88 -4.70 -12.01 5.45
N ASP A 89 -3.81 -11.73 6.41
CA ASP A 89 -4.15 -11.18 7.72
C ASP A 89 -4.31 -9.66 7.68
N TYR A 90 -3.59 -9.00 6.77
CA TYR A 90 -3.58 -7.56 6.63
C TYR A 90 -3.74 -7.13 5.18
N LEU A 91 -4.47 -6.04 4.97
CA LEU A 91 -4.48 -5.27 3.73
C LEU A 91 -3.77 -3.94 3.94
N VAL A 92 -2.84 -3.61 3.06
CA VAL A 92 -2.20 -2.30 2.97
C VAL A 92 -2.74 -1.55 1.76
N THR A 93 -3.39 -0.42 2.00
CA THR A 93 -3.78 0.50 0.92
C THR A 93 -2.58 1.29 0.43
N ALA A 94 -2.60 1.72 -0.84
CA ALA A 94 -1.58 2.57 -1.44
C ALA A 94 -2.18 3.92 -1.84
N PRO A 95 -1.39 4.99 -2.02
CA PRO A 95 -1.93 6.26 -2.48
C PRO A 95 -2.59 6.10 -3.86
N GLY A 96 -3.88 6.46 -3.93
CA GLY A 96 -4.73 6.24 -5.11
C GLY A 96 -5.46 4.90 -5.16
N TRP A 97 -5.17 3.98 -4.23
CA TRP A 97 -5.73 2.62 -4.17
C TRP A 97 -6.39 2.37 -2.81
N LEU A 98 -7.68 2.71 -2.73
CA LEU A 98 -8.47 2.65 -1.50
C LEU A 98 -9.03 1.26 -1.15
N TYR A 99 -9.14 0.36 -2.14
CA TYR A 99 -9.78 -0.95 -2.00
C TYR A 99 -11.14 -0.86 -1.29
N THR A 100 -12.03 0.02 -1.76
CA THR A 100 -13.22 0.44 -0.98
C THR A 100 -14.15 -0.71 -0.67
N ALA A 101 -14.29 -1.67 -1.59
CA ALA A 101 -15.06 -2.89 -1.37
C ALA A 101 -14.53 -3.75 -0.19
N VAL A 102 -13.22 -3.71 0.09
CA VAL A 102 -12.64 -4.38 1.28
C VAL A 102 -12.71 -3.47 2.50
N THR A 103 -12.22 -2.23 2.38
CA THR A 103 -12.01 -1.31 3.52
C THR A 103 -13.30 -0.78 4.13
N GLN A 104 -14.43 -0.87 3.42
CA GLN A 104 -15.77 -0.53 3.93
C GLN A 104 -16.59 -1.77 4.35
N SER A 105 -16.04 -2.98 4.20
CA SER A 105 -16.68 -4.20 4.65
C SER A 105 -16.57 -4.39 6.17
N ASN A 106 -17.43 -5.22 6.75
CA ASN A 106 -17.32 -5.61 8.17
C ASN A 106 -16.12 -6.56 8.44
N ASN A 107 -15.44 -7.01 7.40
CA ASN A 107 -14.32 -7.94 7.50
C ASN A 107 -12.97 -7.20 7.59
N ALA A 108 -12.95 -5.87 7.52
CA ALA A 108 -11.73 -5.09 7.61
C ALA A 108 -11.82 -4.07 8.75
N THR A 109 -10.79 -3.96 9.58
CA THR A 109 -10.68 -2.92 10.60
C THR A 109 -9.41 -2.11 10.39
N LEU A 110 -9.55 -0.79 10.29
CA LEU A 110 -8.41 0.12 10.22
C LEU A 110 -7.63 0.06 11.54
N VAL A 111 -6.35 -0.32 11.45
CA VAL A 111 -5.44 -0.41 12.62
C VAL A 111 -4.32 0.61 12.57
N PHE A 112 -3.99 1.12 11.39
CA PHE A 112 -2.96 2.16 11.22
C PHE A 112 -3.18 3.00 9.96
N SER A 113 -2.78 4.27 10.01
CA SER A 113 -2.69 5.17 8.86
C SER A 113 -1.49 6.08 9.06
N THR A 114 -0.71 6.30 8.00
CA THR A 114 0.51 7.11 8.07
C THR A 114 0.20 8.58 8.34
N ASN A 115 -0.98 9.06 7.92
CA ASN A 115 -1.39 10.46 7.99
C ASN A 115 -0.32 11.42 7.45
N PHE A 116 0.48 10.99 6.47
CA PHE A 116 1.63 11.74 5.99
C PHE A 116 1.18 13.03 5.27
N PRO A 117 1.61 14.23 5.74
CA PRO A 117 1.06 15.49 5.25
C PRO A 117 1.30 15.76 3.76
N LEU A 118 2.42 15.31 3.21
CA LEU A 118 2.75 15.58 1.81
C LEU A 118 1.82 14.83 0.85
N THR A 119 1.46 13.58 1.18
CA THR A 119 0.47 12.81 0.41
C THR A 119 -0.92 13.42 0.52
N GLN A 120 -1.31 13.90 1.71
CA GLN A 120 -2.59 14.60 1.90
C GLN A 120 -2.69 15.86 1.02
N GLN A 121 -1.59 16.61 0.89
CA GLN A 121 -1.52 17.78 0.01
C GLN A 121 -1.67 17.42 -1.48
N GLN A 122 -1.35 16.19 -1.87
CA GLN A 122 -1.57 15.70 -3.24
C GLN A 122 -3.03 15.29 -3.50
N GLY A 123 -3.89 15.26 -2.48
CA GLY A 123 -5.32 14.96 -2.63
C GLY A 123 -5.63 13.47 -2.87
N VAL A 124 -4.68 12.58 -2.57
CA VAL A 124 -4.87 11.13 -2.57
C VAL A 124 -4.86 10.58 -1.15
N ASN A 125 -5.33 9.35 -0.95
CA ASN A 125 -5.31 8.72 0.36
C ASN A 125 -3.88 8.46 0.83
N ASN A 126 -3.68 8.53 2.14
CA ASN A 126 -2.51 7.95 2.79
C ASN A 126 -2.55 6.42 2.69
N MET A 127 -1.39 5.79 2.85
CA MET A 127 -1.33 4.36 3.12
C MET A 127 -1.92 4.09 4.50
N ALA A 128 -2.68 3.01 4.56
CA ALA A 128 -3.33 2.55 5.76
C ALA A 128 -3.26 1.02 5.82
N VAL A 129 -3.20 0.50 7.05
CA VAL A 129 -3.20 -0.92 7.34
C VAL A 129 -4.55 -1.29 7.93
N TYR A 130 -5.18 -2.27 7.30
CA TYR A 130 -6.42 -2.87 7.75
C TYR A 130 -6.14 -4.29 8.18
N GLN A 131 -6.59 -4.66 9.39
CA GLN A 131 -6.64 -6.06 9.81
C GLN A 131 -7.86 -6.73 9.17
N LEU A 132 -7.63 -7.86 8.53
CA LEU A 132 -8.66 -8.66 7.88
C LEU A 132 -9.20 -9.72 8.84
N HIS A 133 -10.51 -9.93 8.78
CA HIS A 133 -11.26 -10.89 9.58
C HIS A 133 -11.94 -11.85 8.60
N ASN A 134 -11.11 -12.66 7.94
CA ASN A 134 -11.61 -13.64 7.00
C ASN A 134 -12.30 -14.77 7.80
N PRO A 135 -13.49 -15.21 7.37
CA PRO A 135 -14.27 -16.24 8.07
C PRO A 135 -13.62 -17.63 8.04
#